data_AF-G3SEJ7-F1
#
_entry.id   AF-G3SEJ7-F1
#
_cell.length_a   1.000
_cell.length_b   1.000
_cell.length_c   1.000
_cell.angle_alpha   90.00
_cell.angle_beta   90.00
_cell.angle_gamma   90.00
#
_symmetry.space_group_name_H-M   'P 1'
#
loop_
_entity.id
_entity.type
_entity.pdbx_description
1 polymer ?
#
loop_
_entity_poly.entity_id
_entity_poly.type
_entity_poly.pdbx_seq_one_letter_code
_entity_poly.pdbx_strand_id
1 'polypeptide(L)'
;HAPAALSGALLGCLCLALLFLGGHWPETVCETVENDCRDPPDYWTIHGLWPDKSEGCNGSWHFNLEEIKDLLPEMKALWPDVIHSFPNRSHFWKHEWEKHGTSAAVVDALNSQKYFSRSRELYRELDSNSVLLKLRLKPSVNYYQVADFKDALVRVYGVIPKIQCLPRSQDGEVQTIGQTELCLTEQVWLADGAAKSRGLRVCEDGPVFYPPPKKKQALIHRDTT
;
A
#
# COMPACT_ATOMS: atom_id res chain seq x y z
N HIS A 1 3.17 18.00 18.92
CA HIS A 1 2.51 16.77 19.41
C HIS A 1 2.64 15.69 18.35
N ALA A 2 3.51 14.69 18.58
CA ALA A 2 3.58 13.48 17.77
C ALA A 2 2.34 12.61 18.08
N PRO A 3 1.82 11.82 17.13
CA PRO A 3 0.80 10.84 17.46
C PRO A 3 1.41 9.85 18.46
N ALA A 4 0.59 9.37 19.38
CA ALA A 4 1.01 8.44 20.42
C ALA A 4 1.81 7.30 19.77
N ALA A 5 3.06 7.14 20.19
CA ALA A 5 3.83 5.93 19.94
C ALA A 5 2.91 4.75 20.25
N LEU A 6 2.88 3.76 19.35
CA LEU A 6 2.21 2.47 19.51
C LEU A 6 2.70 1.81 20.81
N SER A 7 2.16 2.25 21.94
CA SER A 7 2.61 1.87 23.26
C SER A 7 1.68 0.80 23.79
N GLY A 8 2.23 -0.41 23.85
CA GLY A 8 1.89 -1.39 24.87
C GLY A 8 0.64 -2.23 24.61
N ALA A 9 0.74 -3.20 23.69
CA ALA A 9 0.09 -4.52 23.82
C ALA A 9 0.57 -5.54 22.75
N LEU A 10 1.86 -5.63 22.45
CA LEU A 10 2.41 -6.67 21.55
C LEU A 10 3.75 -7.26 22.05
N LEU A 11 4.10 -7.05 23.33
CA LEU A 11 5.21 -7.78 23.94
C LEU A 11 4.70 -9.11 24.49
N GLY A 12 4.80 -10.15 23.66
CA GLY A 12 4.76 -11.52 24.17
C GLY A 12 3.96 -12.51 23.33
N CYS A 13 4.29 -12.70 22.04
CA CYS A 13 4.30 -14.03 21.44
C CYS A 13 4.83 -14.02 20.00
N LEU A 14 5.81 -14.89 19.78
CA LEU A 14 6.12 -15.59 18.52
C LEU A 14 6.66 -14.79 17.33
N CYS A 15 7.86 -15.20 16.91
CA CYS A 15 8.54 -14.92 15.64
C CYS A 15 7.78 -15.40 14.37
N LEU A 16 6.45 -15.23 14.27
CA LEU A 16 5.64 -15.89 13.23
C LEU A 16 4.67 -15.01 12.43
N ALA A 17 4.68 -13.68 12.57
CA ALA A 17 3.93 -12.85 11.63
C ALA A 17 4.55 -11.44 11.50
N LEU A 18 5.64 -11.34 10.74
CA LEU A 18 5.99 -10.07 10.12
C LEU A 18 4.86 -9.75 9.14
N LEU A 19 4.04 -8.76 9.48
CA LEU A 19 2.95 -8.28 8.64
C LEU A 19 3.36 -6.97 7.99
N PHE A 20 3.11 -6.86 6.69
CA PHE A 20 3.36 -5.65 5.92
C PHE A 20 2.05 -5.05 5.46
N LEU A 21 1.79 -3.78 5.81
CA LEU A 21 0.75 -3.02 5.12
C LEU A 21 1.37 -2.39 3.87
N GLY A 22 0.97 -2.89 2.71
CA GLY A 22 1.33 -2.33 1.42
C GLY A 22 0.33 -1.25 1.01
N GLY A 23 0.83 -0.07 0.67
CA GLY A 23 0.07 1.01 0.05
C GLY A 23 0.50 1.23 -1.39
N HIS A 24 -0.44 1.36 -2.32
CA HIS A 24 -0.20 1.77 -3.70
C HIS A 24 -0.42 3.26 -3.91
N TRP A 25 0.38 3.85 -4.80
CA TRP A 25 0.04 5.12 -5.43
C TRP A 25 -0.66 4.85 -6.77
N PRO A 26 -1.99 5.07 -6.86
CA PRO A 26 -2.78 4.63 -8.01
C PRO A 26 -2.29 5.18 -9.37
N GLU A 27 -1.90 6.45 -9.42
CA GLU A 27 -1.41 7.09 -10.65
C GLU A 27 -0.16 6.40 -11.23
N THR A 28 0.62 5.70 -10.40
CA THR A 28 1.80 4.95 -10.87
C THR A 28 1.47 3.51 -11.24
N VAL A 29 0.64 2.82 -10.45
CA VAL A 29 0.40 1.38 -10.62
C VAL A 29 -0.73 1.07 -11.60
N CYS A 30 -1.56 2.06 -11.95
CA CYS A 30 -2.61 1.90 -12.95
C CYS A 30 -2.05 1.60 -14.34
N GLU A 31 -2.22 0.35 -14.79
CA GLU A 31 -1.73 -0.13 -16.09
C GLU A 31 -2.58 0.35 -17.28
N THR A 32 -3.91 0.41 -17.12
CA THR A 32 -4.86 0.78 -18.18
C THR A 32 -5.86 1.83 -17.70
N VAL A 33 -6.40 2.64 -18.61
CA VAL A 33 -7.39 3.69 -18.28
C VAL A 33 -8.80 3.08 -18.21
N GLU A 34 -8.97 2.07 -17.35
CA GLU A 34 -10.22 1.33 -17.16
C GLU A 34 -10.61 1.24 -15.68
N ASN A 35 -11.91 1.08 -15.41
CA ASN A 35 -12.46 0.92 -14.06
C ASN A 35 -11.92 1.95 -13.05
N ASP A 36 -11.31 1.48 -11.95
CA ASP A 36 -10.74 2.33 -10.89
C ASP A 36 -9.55 3.17 -11.37
N CYS A 37 -8.94 2.80 -12.49
CA CYS A 37 -7.86 3.55 -13.14
C CYS A 37 -8.33 4.54 -14.20
N ARG A 38 -9.64 4.63 -14.48
CA ARG A 38 -10.19 5.73 -15.30
C ARG A 38 -10.08 7.06 -14.56
N ASP A 39 -10.30 7.02 -13.25
CA ASP A 39 -10.16 8.16 -12.34
C ASP A 39 -9.43 7.69 -11.08
N PRO A 40 -8.10 7.50 -11.15
CA PRO A 40 -7.34 6.93 -10.06
C PRO A 40 -7.45 7.82 -8.82
N PRO A 41 -7.64 7.23 -7.62
CA PRO A 41 -7.64 7.99 -6.38
C PRO A 41 -6.37 8.85 -6.24
N ASP A 42 -6.53 10.08 -5.73
CA ASP A 42 -5.44 11.02 -5.51
C ASP A 42 -4.78 10.87 -4.12
N TYR A 43 -4.91 9.69 -3.54
CA TYR A 43 -4.38 9.28 -2.26
C TYR A 43 -3.83 7.85 -2.37
N TRP A 44 -2.89 7.52 -1.47
CA TRP A 44 -2.38 6.16 -1.32
C TRP A 44 -3.51 5.23 -0.90
N THR A 45 -3.66 4.09 -1.57
CA THR A 45 -4.68 3.07 -1.26
C THR A 45 -4.04 1.79 -0.74
N ILE A 46 -4.81 0.94 -0.05
CA ILE A 46 -4.35 -0.37 0.40
C ILE A 46 -4.11 -1.25 -0.84
N HIS A 47 -2.93 -1.89 -0.88
CA HIS A 47 -2.66 -3.04 -1.73
C HIS A 47 -2.94 -4.33 -0.97
N GLY A 48 -2.38 -4.48 0.23
CA GLY A 48 -2.71 -5.60 1.10
C GLY A 48 -1.98 -5.65 2.42
N LEU A 49 -2.29 -6.68 3.20
CA LEU A 49 -1.69 -6.99 4.49
C LEU A 49 -1.05 -8.38 4.42
N TRP A 50 0.26 -8.46 4.35
CA TRP A 50 0.92 -9.73 3.97
C TRP A 50 1.80 -10.29 5.09
N PRO A 51 1.68 -11.59 5.40
CA PRO A 51 2.71 -12.31 6.13
C PRO A 51 3.98 -12.46 5.29
N ASP A 52 5.16 -12.26 5.89
CA ASP A 52 6.46 -12.26 5.20
C ASP A 52 6.80 -13.55 4.42
N LYS A 53 6.49 -14.73 4.99
CA LYS A 53 7.02 -16.02 4.48
C LYS A 53 5.96 -17.04 4.08
N SER A 54 4.68 -16.70 4.15
CA SER A 54 3.59 -17.67 4.01
C SER A 54 2.47 -17.14 3.12
N GLU A 55 2.17 -17.87 2.05
CA GLU A 55 1.07 -17.62 1.13
C GLU A 55 0.22 -18.89 0.97
N GLY A 56 -1.08 -18.73 0.74
CA GLY A 56 -1.99 -19.82 0.37
C GLY A 56 -2.11 -20.93 1.42
N CYS A 57 -2.04 -20.61 2.71
CA CYS A 57 -1.98 -21.62 3.77
C CYS A 57 -3.25 -22.48 3.92
N ASN A 58 -4.41 -22.04 3.39
CA ASN A 58 -5.64 -22.82 3.46
C ASN A 58 -6.46 -22.73 2.17
N GLY A 59 -6.24 -23.66 1.24
CA GLY A 59 -6.96 -23.73 -0.04
C GLY A 59 -8.44 -24.12 0.05
N SER A 60 -8.91 -24.59 1.22
CA SER A 60 -10.33 -24.89 1.47
C SER A 60 -11.09 -23.72 2.08
N TRP A 61 -10.41 -22.65 2.47
CA TRP A 61 -11.01 -21.48 3.10
C TRP A 61 -11.23 -20.36 2.08
N HIS A 62 -12.22 -20.58 1.23
CA HIS A 62 -12.54 -19.66 0.14
C HIS A 62 -13.01 -18.29 0.64
N PHE A 63 -12.74 -17.27 -0.17
CA PHE A 63 -13.28 -15.93 0.06
C PHE A 63 -14.81 -15.93 0.01
N ASN A 64 -15.43 -15.31 1.01
CA ASN A 64 -16.88 -15.15 1.10
C ASN A 64 -17.26 -13.68 1.23
N LEU A 65 -17.74 -13.08 0.15
CA LEU A 65 -18.09 -11.66 0.07
C LEU A 65 -19.14 -11.24 1.12
N GLU A 66 -20.05 -12.15 1.51
CA GLU A 66 -21.09 -11.82 2.49
C GLU A 66 -20.51 -11.53 3.89
N GLU A 67 -19.36 -12.09 4.26
CA GLU A 67 -18.69 -11.81 5.54
C GLU A 67 -18.13 -10.39 5.63
N ILE A 68 -17.91 -9.72 4.49
CA ILE A 68 -17.38 -8.36 4.42
C ILE A 68 -18.37 -7.36 3.84
N LYS A 69 -19.64 -7.73 3.71
CA LYS A 69 -20.68 -6.91 3.06
C LYS A 69 -20.79 -5.51 3.65
N ASP A 70 -20.72 -5.41 4.97
CA ASP A 70 -20.79 -4.15 5.71
C ASP A 70 -19.55 -3.28 5.50
N LEU A 71 -18.43 -3.87 5.07
CA LEU A 71 -17.18 -3.17 4.78
C LEU A 71 -17.10 -2.67 3.34
N LEU A 72 -17.97 -3.14 2.44
CA LEU A 72 -17.87 -2.88 1.00
C LEU A 72 -17.78 -1.40 0.60
N PRO A 73 -18.54 -0.45 1.21
CA PRO A 73 -18.43 0.96 0.86
C PRO A 73 -17.01 1.49 1.10
N GLU A 74 -16.39 1.09 2.21
CA GLU A 74 -15.06 1.54 2.59
C GLU A 74 -13.97 0.78 1.83
N MET A 75 -14.14 -0.53 1.61
CA MET A 75 -13.25 -1.34 0.78
C MET A 75 -13.14 -0.78 -0.63
N LYS A 76 -14.26 -0.32 -1.21
CA LYS A 76 -14.28 0.33 -2.54
C LYS A 76 -13.47 1.63 -2.60
N ALA A 77 -13.33 2.34 -1.48
CA ALA A 77 -12.62 3.61 -1.42
C ALA A 77 -11.15 3.41 -1.04
N LEU A 78 -10.88 2.61 0.00
CA LEU A 78 -9.56 2.46 0.59
C LEU A 78 -8.75 1.32 -0.03
N TRP A 79 -9.42 0.31 -0.60
CA TRP A 79 -8.79 -0.88 -1.18
C TRP A 79 -9.33 -1.20 -2.60
N PRO A 80 -9.32 -0.23 -3.54
CA PRO A 80 -9.74 -0.44 -4.93
C PRO A 80 -8.77 -1.36 -5.69
N ASP A 81 -9.24 -1.92 -6.80
CA ASP A 81 -8.40 -2.70 -7.72
C ASP A 81 -7.78 -1.75 -8.74
N VAL A 82 -6.62 -1.19 -8.39
CA VAL A 82 -5.87 -0.23 -9.23
C VAL A 82 -4.74 -0.88 -10.03
N ILE A 83 -4.70 -2.21 -10.04
CA ILE A 83 -3.66 -2.98 -10.74
C ILE A 83 -4.22 -3.92 -11.81
N HIS A 84 -5.53 -4.22 -11.79
CA HIS A 84 -6.18 -4.99 -12.84
C HIS A 84 -7.32 -4.22 -13.50
N SER A 85 -7.61 -4.60 -14.75
CA SER A 85 -8.71 -4.03 -15.53
C SER A 85 -10.03 -4.80 -15.33
N PHE A 86 -10.20 -5.48 -14.19
CA PHE A 86 -11.42 -6.26 -13.94
C PHE A 86 -12.58 -5.36 -13.49
N PRO A 87 -13.80 -5.50 -14.06
CA PRO A 87 -14.95 -4.72 -13.62
C PRO A 87 -15.45 -5.15 -12.23
N ASN A 88 -15.21 -6.42 -11.85
CA ASN A 88 -15.61 -6.94 -10.55
C ASN A 88 -14.46 -6.89 -9.53
N ARG A 89 -14.48 -5.85 -8.69
CA ARG A 89 -13.49 -5.60 -7.64
C ARG A 89 -13.33 -6.75 -6.63
N SER A 90 -14.37 -7.57 -6.44
CA SER A 90 -14.28 -8.67 -5.48
C SER A 90 -13.26 -9.74 -5.88
N HIS A 91 -12.85 -9.78 -7.15
CA HIS A 91 -11.77 -10.66 -7.59
C HIS A 91 -10.43 -10.32 -6.93
N PHE A 92 -10.14 -9.03 -6.74
CA PHE A 92 -8.92 -8.59 -6.07
C PHE A 92 -8.95 -8.92 -4.58
N TRP A 93 -10.05 -8.63 -3.87
CA TRP A 93 -10.16 -9.01 -2.46
C TRP A 93 -10.13 -10.53 -2.26
N LYS A 94 -10.73 -11.29 -3.18
CA LYS A 94 -10.60 -12.74 -3.22
C LYS A 94 -9.14 -13.16 -3.30
N HIS A 95 -8.36 -12.58 -4.22
CA HIS A 95 -6.93 -12.85 -4.36
C HIS A 95 -6.18 -12.57 -3.06
N GLU A 96 -6.36 -11.40 -2.48
CA GLU A 96 -5.71 -11.01 -1.22
C GLU A 96 -6.08 -11.93 -0.06
N TRP A 97 -7.35 -12.35 0.04
CA TRP A 97 -7.78 -13.31 1.06
C TRP A 97 -7.15 -14.68 0.86
N GLU A 98 -7.35 -15.29 -0.30
CA GLU A 98 -6.94 -16.68 -0.54
C GLU A 98 -5.41 -16.82 -0.48
N LYS A 99 -4.68 -15.82 -0.98
CA LYS A 99 -3.22 -15.83 -1.01
C LYS A 99 -2.60 -15.38 0.30
N HIS A 100 -3.11 -14.34 0.96
CA HIS A 100 -2.45 -13.74 2.12
C HIS A 100 -3.27 -13.83 3.41
N GLY A 101 -4.58 -13.55 3.33
CA GLY A 101 -5.47 -13.59 4.49
C GLY A 101 -5.55 -14.97 5.17
N THR A 102 -5.61 -16.06 4.39
CA THR A 102 -5.61 -17.43 4.94
C THR A 102 -4.35 -17.75 5.74
N SER A 103 -3.21 -17.19 5.35
CA SER A 103 -1.94 -17.31 6.06
C SER A 103 -1.87 -16.40 7.29
N ALA A 104 -2.46 -15.21 7.21
CA ALA A 104 -2.50 -14.25 8.30
C ALA A 104 -3.45 -14.66 9.43
N ALA A 105 -4.43 -15.53 9.14
CA ALA A 105 -5.47 -15.98 10.07
C ALA A 105 -4.96 -16.75 11.30
N VAL A 106 -3.67 -17.10 11.36
CA VAL A 106 -3.00 -17.62 12.57
C VAL A 106 -2.90 -16.57 13.68
N VAL A 107 -3.01 -15.28 13.33
CA VAL A 107 -3.13 -14.18 14.28
C VAL A 107 -4.60 -13.99 14.62
N ASP A 108 -4.97 -14.09 15.90
CA ASP A 108 -6.38 -14.05 16.34
C ASP A 108 -7.16 -12.81 15.86
N ALA A 109 -6.48 -11.66 15.78
CA ALA A 109 -7.05 -10.41 15.28
C ALA A 109 -7.36 -10.43 13.77
N LEU A 110 -6.80 -11.38 13.02
CA LEU A 110 -6.93 -11.56 11.57
C LEU A 110 -7.66 -12.85 11.18
N ASN A 111 -8.10 -13.66 12.15
CA ASN A 111 -8.82 -14.90 11.89
C ASN A 111 -10.13 -14.64 11.13
N SER A 112 -10.46 -15.50 10.15
CA SER A 112 -11.58 -15.32 9.22
C SER A 112 -11.40 -14.01 8.45
N GLN A 113 -12.46 -13.46 7.88
CA GLN A 113 -12.36 -12.24 7.10
C GLN A 113 -12.28 -10.97 7.98
N LYS A 114 -12.06 -11.11 9.30
CA LYS A 114 -11.57 -10.01 10.16
C LYS A 114 -10.25 -9.42 9.66
N TYR A 115 -9.49 -10.20 8.87
CA TYR A 115 -8.38 -9.71 8.07
C TYR A 115 -8.68 -8.36 7.40
N PHE A 116 -9.83 -8.22 6.74
CA PHE A 116 -10.19 -6.99 6.03
C PHE A 116 -10.51 -5.83 6.98
N SER A 117 -11.26 -6.08 8.06
CA SER A 117 -11.59 -5.04 9.03
C SER A 117 -10.32 -4.52 9.71
N ARG A 118 -9.40 -5.40 10.10
CA ARG A 118 -8.15 -5.02 10.76
C ARG A 118 -7.18 -4.31 9.81
N SER A 119 -7.06 -4.77 8.56
CA SER A 119 -6.25 -4.11 7.53
C SER A 119 -6.69 -2.65 7.32
N ARG A 120 -8.00 -2.43 7.27
CA ARG A 120 -8.59 -1.09 7.17
C ARG A 120 -8.31 -0.24 8.41
N GLU A 121 -8.46 -0.80 9.60
CA GLU A 121 -8.14 -0.09 10.85
C GLU A 121 -6.67 0.35 10.89
N LEU A 122 -5.74 -0.56 10.56
CA LEU A 122 -4.32 -0.27 10.46
C LEU A 122 -4.03 0.86 9.46
N TYR A 123 -4.67 0.82 8.29
CA TYR A 123 -4.54 1.89 7.30
C TYR A 123 -4.99 3.26 7.85
N ARG A 124 -6.10 3.29 8.61
CA ARG A 124 -6.60 4.52 9.26
C ARG A 124 -5.70 4.98 10.41
N GLU A 125 -5.18 4.05 11.19
CA GLU A 125 -4.27 4.32 12.31
C GLU A 125 -2.93 4.92 11.82
N LEU A 126 -2.40 4.39 10.72
CA LEU A 126 -1.14 4.87 10.12
C LEU A 126 -1.31 6.21 9.42
N ASP A 127 -2.44 6.44 8.72
CA ASP A 127 -2.78 7.72 8.09
C ASP A 127 -1.65 8.30 7.22
N SER A 128 -1.00 7.43 6.43
CA SER A 128 0.17 7.79 5.61
C SER A 128 -0.10 8.96 4.68
N ASN A 129 -1.34 9.10 4.19
CA ASN A 129 -1.75 10.23 3.36
C ASN A 129 -1.59 11.56 4.09
N SER A 130 -2.14 11.70 5.31
CA SER A 130 -2.00 12.93 6.07
C SER A 130 -0.57 13.16 6.54
N VAL A 131 0.16 12.10 6.87
CA VAL A 131 1.57 12.17 7.27
C VAL A 131 2.44 12.75 6.15
N LEU A 132 2.35 12.20 4.94
CA LEU A 132 3.11 12.68 3.79
C LEU A 132 2.78 14.14 3.46
N LEU A 133 1.49 14.50 3.47
CA LEU A 133 1.04 15.89 3.27
C LEU A 133 1.60 16.86 4.33
N LYS A 134 1.56 16.50 5.62
CA LYS A 134 2.12 17.30 6.72
C LYS A 134 3.64 17.49 6.58
N LEU A 135 4.33 16.50 6.04
CA LEU A 135 5.77 16.54 5.74
C LEU A 135 6.09 17.18 4.39
N ARG A 136 5.09 17.73 3.69
CA ARG A 136 5.22 18.38 2.37
C ARG A 136 5.70 17.44 1.25
N LEU A 137 5.53 16.13 1.44
CA LEU A 137 5.67 15.10 0.41
C LEU A 137 4.31 14.94 -0.28
N LYS A 138 4.09 15.73 -1.32
CA LYS A 138 2.84 15.73 -2.09
C LYS A 138 3.15 15.46 -3.56
N PRO A 139 2.19 14.93 -4.34
CA PRO A 139 2.41 14.71 -5.76
C PRO A 139 2.87 16.01 -6.44
N SER A 140 3.92 15.93 -7.24
CA SER A 140 4.63 17.09 -7.77
C SER A 140 5.25 16.81 -9.13
N VAL A 141 5.35 17.84 -9.97
CA VAL A 141 6.13 17.78 -11.22
C VAL A 141 7.64 17.74 -10.96
N ASN A 142 8.09 18.21 -9.79
CA ASN A 142 9.48 18.15 -9.37
C ASN A 142 9.79 16.80 -8.72
N TYR A 143 11.02 16.33 -8.92
CA TYR A 143 11.50 15.09 -8.29
C TYR A 143 11.84 15.29 -6.81
N TYR A 144 11.62 14.22 -6.05
CA TYR A 144 12.11 14.06 -4.68
C TYR A 144 13.34 13.17 -4.67
N GLN A 145 14.02 13.06 -3.53
CA GLN A 145 14.93 11.96 -3.28
C GLN A 145 14.18 10.80 -2.62
N VAL A 146 14.56 9.56 -2.93
CA VAL A 146 14.03 8.38 -2.22
C VAL A 146 14.27 8.49 -0.70
N ALA A 147 15.38 9.12 -0.30
CA ALA A 147 15.69 9.42 1.09
C ALA A 147 14.63 10.30 1.77
N ASP A 148 14.02 11.26 1.05
CA ASP A 148 12.99 12.14 1.62
C ASP A 148 11.80 11.33 2.15
N PHE A 149 11.39 10.29 1.41
CA PHE A 149 10.32 9.38 1.83
C PHE A 149 10.78 8.42 2.92
N LYS A 150 11.97 7.81 2.79
CA LYS A 150 12.51 6.88 3.79
C LYS A 150 12.61 7.57 5.15
N ASP A 151 13.26 8.73 5.20
CA ASP A 151 13.51 9.48 6.44
C ASP A 151 12.21 10.01 7.05
N ALA A 152 11.27 10.47 6.23
CA ALA A 152 9.95 10.90 6.66
C ALA A 152 9.18 9.78 7.38
N LEU A 153 9.10 8.61 6.75
CA LEU A 153 8.36 7.46 7.28
C LEU A 153 9.06 6.85 8.50
N VAL A 154 10.40 6.75 8.49
CA VAL A 154 11.19 6.34 9.67
C VAL A 154 10.93 7.27 10.84
N ARG A 155 10.95 8.58 10.62
CA ARG A 155 10.74 9.58 11.68
C ARG A 155 9.37 9.47 12.32
N VAL A 156 8.34 9.11 11.56
CA VAL A 156 6.95 9.07 12.04
C VAL A 156 6.60 7.71 12.63
N TYR A 157 6.99 6.62 11.98
CA TYR A 157 6.58 5.27 12.34
C TYR A 157 7.63 4.49 13.13
N GLY A 158 8.88 4.98 13.20
CA GLY A 158 9.97 4.29 13.90
C GLY A 158 10.48 3.02 13.19
N VAL A 159 9.90 2.66 12.05
CA VAL A 159 10.26 1.51 11.23
C VAL A 159 10.80 1.97 9.88
N ILE A 160 11.79 1.25 9.37
CA ILE A 160 12.29 1.47 8.00
C ILE A 160 11.18 1.05 7.04
N PRO A 161 10.72 1.89 6.10
CA PRO A 161 9.79 1.46 5.06
C PRO A 161 10.55 0.74 3.94
N LYS A 162 9.87 -0.15 3.22
CA LYS A 162 10.31 -0.56 1.89
C LYS A 162 9.56 0.28 0.87
N ILE A 163 10.31 0.90 -0.02
CA ILE A 163 9.75 1.75 -1.08
C ILE A 163 10.05 1.06 -2.41
N GLN A 164 9.01 0.85 -3.20
CA GLN A 164 9.14 0.26 -4.52
C GLN A 164 8.68 1.23 -5.60
N CYS A 165 9.42 1.19 -6.70
CA CYS A 165 9.28 2.06 -7.84
C CYS A 165 9.08 1.25 -9.11
N LEU A 166 8.35 1.84 -10.06
CA LEU A 166 8.47 1.42 -11.44
C LEU A 166 9.82 1.93 -11.95
N PRO A 167 10.60 1.08 -12.64
CA PRO A 167 11.84 1.51 -13.24
C PRO A 167 11.55 2.59 -14.27
N ARG A 168 12.59 3.38 -14.57
CA ARG A 168 12.58 4.39 -15.62
C ARG A 168 11.98 3.81 -16.91
N SER A 169 10.90 4.40 -17.42
CA SER A 169 10.39 4.09 -18.76
C SER A 169 11.38 4.60 -19.82
N GLN A 170 11.30 4.10 -21.06
CA GLN A 170 12.24 4.51 -22.12
C GLN A 170 12.29 6.04 -22.32
N ASP A 171 11.18 6.73 -22.02
CA ASP A 171 11.05 8.20 -22.13
C ASP A 171 11.12 8.94 -20.79
N GLY A 172 11.04 8.25 -19.66
CA GLY A 172 11.15 8.85 -18.33
C GLY A 172 12.61 9.16 -18.00
N GLU A 173 12.89 10.11 -17.12
CA GLU A 173 14.27 10.41 -16.68
C GLU A 173 14.66 9.67 -15.40
N VAL A 174 13.66 9.37 -14.55
CA VAL A 174 13.83 8.81 -13.21
C VAL A 174 12.82 7.70 -12.94
N GLN A 175 13.05 6.91 -11.91
CA GLN A 175 12.09 5.92 -11.39
C GLN A 175 10.86 6.61 -10.78
N THR A 176 9.73 5.90 -10.75
CA THR A 176 8.45 6.46 -10.27
C THR A 176 7.97 5.67 -9.05
N ILE A 177 7.72 6.36 -7.92
CA ILE A 177 7.27 5.71 -6.68
C ILE A 177 5.87 5.10 -6.87
N GLY A 178 5.70 3.82 -6.54
CA GLY A 178 4.43 3.12 -6.77
C GLY A 178 3.90 2.35 -5.55
N GLN A 179 4.78 1.89 -4.66
CA GLN A 179 4.37 1.14 -3.48
C GLN A 179 5.23 1.50 -2.25
N THR A 180 4.59 1.56 -1.09
CA THR A 180 5.26 1.62 0.21
C THR A 180 4.79 0.47 1.07
N GLU A 181 5.70 -0.20 1.75
CA GLU A 181 5.39 -1.27 2.69
C GLU A 181 5.93 -0.89 4.07
N LEU A 182 5.08 -0.97 5.08
CA LEU A 182 5.45 -0.76 6.49
C LEU A 182 5.34 -2.08 7.24
N CYS A 183 6.42 -2.46 7.93
CA CYS A 183 6.39 -3.60 8.85
C CYS A 183 5.66 -3.20 10.14
N LEU A 184 4.70 -4.01 10.58
CA LEU A 184 3.86 -3.73 11.75
C LEU A 184 4.46 -4.21 13.08
N THR A 185 5.66 -4.78 13.06
CA THR A 185 6.43 -5.21 14.24
C THR A 185 7.84 -4.60 14.20
N GLU A 186 8.44 -4.29 15.34
CA GLU A 186 9.80 -3.75 15.43
C GLU A 186 10.86 -4.76 14.97
N GLN A 187 11.08 -4.89 13.66
CA GLN A 187 12.21 -5.63 13.09
C GLN A 187 12.74 -4.98 11.80
N VAL A 188 14.03 -5.21 11.56
CA VAL A 188 14.75 -4.83 10.34
C VAL A 188 14.30 -5.73 9.19
N TRP A 189 14.16 -5.18 7.98
CA TRP A 189 13.88 -5.96 6.77
C TRP A 189 14.92 -7.09 6.61
N LEU A 190 14.50 -8.32 6.86
CA LEU A 190 15.21 -9.49 6.36
C LEU A 190 14.78 -9.62 4.89
N ALA A 191 15.71 -9.30 3.99
CA ALA A 191 15.42 -9.17 2.57
C ALA A 191 14.68 -10.41 1.99
N ASP A 192 13.65 -10.09 1.19
CA ASP A 192 13.14 -10.79 -0.01
C ASP A 192 11.63 -11.10 -0.05
N GLY A 193 10.88 -10.89 1.03
CA GLY A 193 9.42 -11.15 1.09
C GLY A 193 8.48 -10.07 0.55
N ALA A 194 8.85 -9.29 -0.49
CA ALA A 194 7.90 -8.31 -1.04
C ALA A 194 6.75 -8.99 -1.79
N ALA A 195 5.54 -8.43 -1.66
CA ALA A 195 4.51 -8.66 -2.66
C ALA A 195 5.02 -8.16 -4.02
N LYS A 196 5.13 -9.08 -4.97
CA LYS A 196 5.50 -8.77 -6.35
C LYS A 196 4.29 -8.18 -7.07
N SER A 197 4.04 -6.89 -6.93
CA SER A 197 3.26 -6.13 -7.92
C SER A 197 4.05 -6.08 -9.23
N ARG A 198 3.39 -6.32 -10.37
CA ARG A 198 4.05 -6.47 -11.68
C ARG A 198 4.86 -5.21 -11.99
N GLY A 199 6.16 -5.37 -12.24
CA GLY A 199 7.06 -4.29 -12.64
C GLY A 199 7.65 -3.45 -11.50
N LEU A 200 7.08 -3.46 -10.30
CA LEU A 200 7.62 -2.74 -9.15
C LEU A 200 8.89 -3.44 -8.60
N ARG A 201 9.92 -2.64 -8.34
CA ARG A 201 11.20 -3.08 -7.75
C ARG A 201 11.54 -2.15 -6.59
N VAL A 202 12.42 -2.57 -5.68
CA VAL A 202 12.93 -1.66 -4.64
C VAL A 202 13.52 -0.43 -5.33
N CYS A 203 13.13 0.77 -4.89
CA CYS A 203 13.64 2.00 -5.47
C CYS A 203 15.15 2.10 -5.25
N GLU A 204 15.88 2.49 -6.29
CA GLU A 204 17.29 2.85 -6.18
C GLU A 204 17.42 4.15 -5.39
N ASP A 205 18.52 4.35 -4.66
CA ASP A 205 18.76 5.64 -4.03
C ASP A 205 18.95 6.73 -5.10
N GLY A 206 18.43 7.92 -4.85
CA GLY A 206 18.49 9.06 -5.77
C GLY A 206 17.11 9.64 -6.11
N PRO A 207 17.01 10.35 -7.25
CA PRO A 207 15.77 11.00 -7.68
C PRO A 207 14.62 10.00 -7.89
N VAL A 208 13.42 10.41 -7.48
CA VAL A 208 12.17 9.67 -7.69
C VAL A 208 11.05 10.63 -8.06
N PHE A 209 10.25 10.21 -9.04
CA PHE A 209 9.04 10.93 -9.44
C PHE A 209 7.85 10.48 -8.62
N TYR A 210 7.12 11.45 -8.04
CA TYR A 210 5.86 11.24 -7.34
C TYR A 210 4.72 11.92 -8.13
N PRO A 211 4.08 11.20 -9.07
CA PRO A 211 3.30 11.82 -10.13
C PRO A 211 2.00 12.44 -9.60
N PRO A 212 1.70 13.71 -9.95
CA PRO A 212 0.38 14.28 -9.74
C PRO A 212 -0.68 13.49 -10.51
N PRO A 213 -1.88 13.27 -9.94
CA PRO A 213 -2.97 12.63 -10.65
C PRO A 213 -3.28 13.36 -11.97
N LYS A 214 -3.53 12.63 -13.07
CA LYS A 214 -3.74 13.20 -14.42
C LYS A 214 -4.70 14.39 -14.48
N LYS A 215 -5.77 14.37 -13.68
CA LYS A 215 -6.75 15.48 -13.61
C LYS A 215 -6.17 16.79 -13.09
N LYS A 216 -5.20 16.74 -12.18
CA LYS A 216 -4.53 17.94 -11.64
C LYS A 216 -3.47 18.48 -12.59
N GLN A 217 -2.88 17.64 -13.44
CA GLN A 217 -1.95 18.09 -14.48
C GLN A 217 -2.64 18.96 -15.54
N ALA A 218 -3.87 18.61 -15.92
CA ALA A 218 -4.67 19.39 -16.88
C ALA A 218 -5.05 20.81 -16.38
N LEU A 219 -5.12 21.01 -15.06
CA LEU A 219 -5.35 22.32 -14.46
C LEU A 219 -4.07 23.16 -14.41
N ILE A 220 -2.94 22.54 -14.03
CA ILE A 220 -1.63 23.21 -14.03
C ILE A 220 -1.27 23.74 -15.42
N HIS A 221 -1.56 22.97 -16.47
CA HIS A 221 -1.27 23.41 -17.85
C HIS A 221 -2.14 24.60 -18.30
N ARG A 222 -3.39 24.69 -17.84
CA ARG A 222 -4.30 25.81 -18.16
C ARG A 222 -3.92 27.11 -17.45
N ASP A 223 -3.30 27.03 -16.28
CA ASP A 223 -2.88 28.21 -15.53
C ASP A 223 -1.52 28.76 -15.99
N THR A 224 -0.79 28.00 -16.81
CA THR A 224 0.52 28.39 -17.39
C THR A 224 0.46 28.84 -18.86
N THR A 225 -0.72 28.81 -19.48
CA THR A 225 -0.98 29.28 -20.86
C THR A 225 -1.91 30.48 -20.86
#